data_AF-A0A8I1LFP3-F1
#
_entry.id   AF-A0A8I1LFP3-F1
#
_cell.length_a   1.000
_cell.length_b   1.000
_cell.length_c   1.000
_cell.angle_alpha   90.00
_cell.angle_beta   90.00
_cell.angle_gamma   90.00
#
_symmetry.space_group_name_H-M   'P 1'
#
loop_
_entity.id
_entity.type
_entity.pdbx_description
1 polymer ?
#
loop_
_entity_poly.entity_id
_entity_poly.type
_entity_poly.pdbx_seq_one_letter_code
_entity_poly.pdbx_strand_id
1 'polypeptide(L)' 'MIEKQQPIVALNHPVRPKKTRPPRNNLLLSLKKNDLELNFYSSLDSELMNKILEKILS' A
#
# COMPACT_ATOMS: atom_id res chain seq x y z
N MET A 1 26.46 44.97 -16.23
CA MET A 1 26.65 44.29 -14.94
C MET A 1 26.33 42.82 -15.16
N ILE A 2 27.30 41.92 -15.05
CA ILE A 2 27.10 40.48 -15.30
C ILE A 2 26.81 39.84 -13.95
N GLU A 3 25.58 39.37 -13.76
CA GLU A 3 25.22 38.65 -12.54
C GLU A 3 25.85 37.26 -12.58
N LYS A 4 26.80 37.03 -11.67
CA LYS A 4 27.45 35.74 -11.50
C LYS A 4 26.40 34.74 -11.00
N GLN A 5 25.85 33.92 -11.91
CA GLN A 5 24.96 32.83 -11.53
C GLN A 5 25.76 31.80 -10.72
N GLN A 6 25.33 31.57 -9.48
CA GLN A 6 25.92 30.54 -8.63
C GLN A 6 25.29 29.19 -8.97
N PRO A 7 26.08 28.10 -9.00
CA PRO A 7 25.55 26.78 -9.29
C PRO A 7 24.61 26.32 -8.18
N ILE A 8 23.44 25.82 -8.57
CA ILE A 8 22.46 25.25 -7.63
C ILE A 8 22.99 23.88 -7.18
N VAL A 9 23.33 23.76 -5.89
CA VAL A 9 23.80 22.52 -5.27
C VAL A 9 22.68 21.92 -4.43
N ALA A 10 22.37 20.64 -4.64
CA ALA A 10 21.40 19.93 -3.82
C ALA A 10 21.92 19.81 -2.37
N LEU A 11 21.14 20.36 -1.43
CA LEU A 11 21.45 20.21 -0.01
C LEU A 11 21.22 18.75 0.38
N ASN A 12 22.28 18.04 0.75
CA ASN A 12 22.16 16.65 1.21
C ASN A 12 21.27 16.57 2.45
N HIS A 13 20.06 16.07 2.27
CA HIS A 13 19.16 15.80 3.40
C HIS A 13 19.57 14.47 4.04
N PRO A 14 19.52 14.35 5.38
CA PRO A 14 19.74 13.07 6.04
C PRO A 14 18.73 12.05 5.50
N VAL A 15 19.25 10.91 5.02
CA VAL A 15 18.45 9.82 4.47
C VAL A 15 17.54 9.31 5.58
N ARG A 16 16.25 9.70 5.54
CA ARG A 16 15.27 9.14 6.46
C ARG A 16 15.22 7.62 6.20
N PRO A 17 15.38 6.77 7.23
CA PRO A 17 15.25 5.34 7.04
C PRO A 17 13.87 5.06 6.45
N LYS A 18 13.84 4.33 5.33
CA LYS A 18 12.59 3.86 4.71
C LYS A 18 11.86 3.06 5.79
N LYS A 19 10.81 3.65 6.38
CA LYS A 19 9.95 2.92 7.30
C LYS A 19 9.39 1.75 6.50
N THR A 20 9.80 0.53 6.86
CA THR A 20 9.18 -0.72 6.41
C THR A 20 7.77 -0.72 7.00
N ARG A 21 6.85 0.00 6.35
CA ARG A 21 5.44 -0.10 6.66
C ARG A 21 5.09 -1.59 6.44
N PRO A 22 4.51 -2.27 7.44
CA PRO A 22 3.99 -3.60 7.20
C PRO A 22 3.02 -3.51 6.00
N PRO A 23 3.00 -4.52 5.10
CA PRO A 23 2.12 -4.51 3.96
C PRO A 23 0.70 -4.29 4.47
N ARG A 24 0.17 -3.08 4.21
CA ARG A 24 -1.16 -2.72 4.67
C ARG A 24 -2.12 -3.30 3.66
N ASN A 25 -2.83 -4.33 4.12
CA ASN A 25 -4.02 -4.91 3.52
C ASN A 25 -3.71 -5.84 2.34
N ASN A 26 -3.84 -7.15 2.56
CA ASN A 26 -3.78 -8.15 1.49
C ASN A 26 -5.16 -8.28 0.83
N LEU A 27 -5.21 -8.34 -0.50
CA LEU A 27 -6.43 -8.68 -1.23
C LEU A 27 -6.81 -10.11 -0.87
N LEU A 28 -7.98 -10.29 -0.29
CA LEU A 28 -8.43 -11.57 0.23
C LEU A 28 -9.44 -12.24 -0.71
N LEU A 29 -10.39 -11.46 -1.23
CA LEU A 29 -11.38 -11.91 -2.20
C LEU A 29 -11.60 -10.83 -3.24
N SER A 30 -11.76 -11.24 -4.48
CA SER A 30 -12.18 -10.38 -5.58
C SER A 30 -13.36 -11.03 -6.26
N LEU A 31 -14.49 -10.33 -6.29
CA LEU A 31 -15.69 -10.74 -7.01
C LEU A 31 -15.85 -9.83 -8.21
N LYS A 32 -15.75 -10.39 -9.41
CA LYS A 32 -15.92 -9.66 -10.65
C LYS A 32 -17.19 -10.11 -11.36
N LYS A 33 -18.07 -9.16 -11.70
CA LYS A 33 -19.24 -9.40 -12.54
C LYS A 33 -19.45 -8.21 -13.49
N ASN A 34 -19.36 -8.49 -14.79
CA ASN A 34 -19.39 -7.50 -15.86
C ASN A 34 -18.32 -6.42 -15.61
N ASP A 35 -18.73 -5.15 -15.53
CA ASP A 35 -17.86 -3.99 -15.29
C ASP A 35 -17.70 -3.65 -13.80
N LEU A 36 -18.28 -4.45 -12.91
CA LEU A 36 -18.19 -4.26 -11.46
C LEU A 36 -17.24 -5.28 -10.82
N GLU A 37 -16.27 -4.77 -10.07
CA GLU A 37 -15.34 -5.56 -9.27
C GLU A 37 -15.46 -5.14 -7.80
N LEU A 38 -15.72 -6.11 -6.92
CA LEU A 38 -15.74 -5.93 -5.48
C LEU A 38 -14.51 -6.62 -4.90
N ASN A 39 -13.62 -5.82 -4.33
CA ASN A 39 -12.39 -6.29 -3.73
C ASN A 39 -12.47 -6.16 -2.21
N PHE A 40 -12.23 -7.26 -1.52
CA PHE A 40 -12.22 -7.33 -0.07
C PHE A 40 -10.78 -7.45 0.42
N TYR A 41 -10.34 -6.46 1.18
CA TYR A 41 -8.99 -6.38 1.71
C TYR A 41 -9.01 -6.50 3.23
N SER A 42 -8.10 -7.30 3.78
CA SER A 42 -7.95 -7.44 5.23
C SER A 42 -6.47 -7.43 5.60
N SER A 43 -6.16 -6.85 6.75
CA SER A 43 -4.85 -6.95 7.40
C SER A 43 -4.83 -8.04 8.48
N LEU A 44 -5.94 -8.76 8.66
CA LEU A 44 -6.03 -9.87 9.60
C LEU A 44 -5.32 -11.09 9.04
N ASP A 45 -4.99 -12.01 9.96
CA ASP A 45 -4.38 -13.28 9.61
C ASP A 45 -5.27 -14.07 8.63
N SER A 46 -4.64 -14.72 7.64
CA SER A 46 -5.34 -15.39 6.55
C SER A 46 -6.14 -16.60 7.03
N GLU A 47 -5.65 -17.32 8.05
CA GLU A 47 -6.33 -18.50 8.58
C GLU A 47 -7.58 -18.10 9.37
N LEU A 48 -7.48 -17.05 10.18
CA LEU A 48 -8.64 -16.49 10.88
C LEU A 48 -9.70 -15.99 9.89
N MET A 49 -9.28 -15.28 8.84
CA MET A 49 -10.21 -14.78 7.83
C MET A 49 -10.92 -15.90 7.07
N ASN A 50 -10.21 -16.98 6.73
CA ASN A 50 -10.84 -18.14 6.09
C ASN A 50 -11.93 -18.77 6.97
N LYS A 51 -11.68 -18.93 8.28
CA LYS A 51 -12.69 -19.44 9.23
C LYS A 51 -13.93 -18.54 9.31
N ILE A 52 -13.75 -17.22 9.22
CA ILE A 52 -14.87 -16.26 9.19
C ILE A 52 -15.66 -16.41 7.89
N LEU A 53 -14.97 -16.48 6.76
CA LEU A 53 -15.59 -16.64 5.44
C LEU A 53 -16.38 -17.95 5.34
N GLU A 54 -15.84 -19.06 5.83
CA GLU A 54 -16.55 -20.34 5.90
C GLU A 54 -17.85 -20.23 6.69
N LYS A 55 -17.88 -19.49 7.81
CA LYS A 55 -19.09 -19.27 8.59
C LYS A 55 -20.13 -18.39 7.90
N ILE A 56 -19.70 -17.46 7.05
CA ILE A 56 -20.61 -16.52 6.36
C ILE A 56 -21.15 -17.11 5.06
N LEU A 57 -20.37 -17.93 4.37
CA LEU A 57 -20.71 -18.54 3.09
C LEU A 57 -21.42 -19.91 3.23
N SER A 58 -21.43 -20.49 4.43
CA SER A 58 -22.23 -21.68 4.78
C SER A 58 -23.69 -21.33 5.02
#